data_AF-A0A535P7E9-F1
#
_entry.id   AF-A0A535P7E9-F1
#
_cell.length_a   1.000
_cell.length_b   1.000
_cell.length_c   1.000
_cell.angle_alpha   90.00
_cell.angle_beta   90.00
_cell.angle_gamma   90.00
#
_symmetry.space_group_name_H-M   'P 1'
#
loop_
_entity.id
_entity.type
_entity.pdbx_description
1 polymer ?
#
loop_
_entity_poly.entity_id
_entity_poly.type
_entity_poly.pdbx_seq_one_letter_code
_entity_poly.pdbx_strand_id
1 'polypeptide(L)'
;MLRTLTATRYVTPLREGGSLPAIVEADDDGLYVLKFRGAGQGPKALIAEMVAGEIARALELPVPEIVFAELDSKLGRSEPDFEIQALIKASAGLNLALHYLPGAIAFDALDARTLDPLLASSIVWFDAYVTNVDRTPRNTNMLFWHKRLMLIDHGASLYFHHTATDYMERSRTAFTPIKQHVLLPVASELVEAD
;
A
#
# COMPACT_ATOMS: atom_id res chain seq x y z
N MET A 1 1.76 -18.18 0.49
CA MET A 1 0.36 -17.96 0.05
C MET A 1 -0.27 -17.01 1.04
N LEU A 2 -0.93 -15.95 0.57
CA LEU A 2 -1.59 -14.97 1.43
C LEU A 2 -2.65 -15.66 2.29
N ARG A 3 -2.69 -15.32 3.58
CA ARG A 3 -3.76 -15.78 4.48
C ARG A 3 -5.06 -15.08 4.11
N THR A 4 -6.17 -15.76 4.33
CA THR A 4 -7.51 -15.17 4.30
C THR A 4 -8.06 -15.15 5.71
N LEU A 5 -8.49 -13.97 6.16
CA LEU A 5 -9.05 -13.73 7.47
C LEU A 5 -10.49 -13.24 7.35
N THR A 6 -11.26 -13.38 8.42
CA THR A 6 -12.62 -12.83 8.50
C THR A 6 -12.59 -11.56 9.33
N ALA A 7 -13.05 -10.43 8.78
CA ALA A 7 -13.24 -9.24 9.59
C ALA A 7 -14.37 -9.49 10.60
N THR A 8 -14.06 -9.32 11.89
CA THR A 8 -15.00 -9.55 13.01
C THR A 8 -15.56 -8.24 13.55
N ARG A 9 -14.79 -7.14 13.43
CA ARG A 9 -15.20 -5.81 13.91
C ARG A 9 -14.67 -4.70 13.02
N TYR A 10 -15.54 -3.75 12.68
CA TYR A 10 -15.15 -2.45 12.13
C TYR A 10 -14.77 -1.51 13.27
N VAL A 11 -13.56 -0.98 13.27
CA VAL A 11 -13.03 -0.18 14.38
C VAL A 11 -13.17 1.31 14.11
N THR A 12 -12.53 1.81 13.05
CA THR A 12 -12.56 3.24 12.70
C THR A 12 -12.16 3.44 11.24
N PRO A 13 -12.72 4.43 10.53
CA PRO A 13 -12.21 4.83 9.24
C PRO A 13 -10.89 5.59 9.40
N LEU A 14 -9.99 5.40 8.43
CA LEU A 14 -8.81 6.24 8.21
C LEU A 14 -9.17 7.26 7.13
N ARG A 15 -9.36 8.51 7.54
CA ARG A 15 -9.81 9.62 6.67
C ARG A 15 -8.64 10.18 5.85
N GLU A 16 -7.90 9.29 5.19
CA GLU A 16 -6.75 9.63 4.36
C GLU A 16 -7.06 9.34 2.89
N GLY A 17 -6.92 10.37 2.05
CA GLY A 17 -7.07 10.25 0.59
C GLY A 17 -8.46 9.82 0.11
N GLY A 18 -8.54 9.44 -1.16
CA GLY A 18 -9.80 9.09 -1.84
C GLY A 18 -10.24 7.63 -1.69
N SER A 19 -9.44 6.76 -1.06
CA SER A 19 -9.73 5.33 -0.90
C SER A 19 -10.41 4.98 0.42
N LEU A 20 -10.41 5.91 1.39
CA LEU A 20 -11.07 5.80 2.70
C LEU A 20 -10.88 4.43 3.38
N PRO A 21 -9.64 3.96 3.61
CA PRO A 21 -9.40 2.69 4.26
C PRO A 21 -9.94 2.69 5.70
N ALA A 22 -10.00 1.53 6.33
CA ALA A 22 -10.46 1.41 7.72
C ALA A 22 -9.63 0.43 8.53
N ILE A 23 -9.56 0.66 9.84
CA ILE A 23 -9.04 -0.35 10.76
C ILE A 23 -10.17 -1.34 11.06
N VAL A 24 -9.87 -2.62 10.90
CA VAL A 24 -10.72 -3.74 11.27
C VAL A 24 -9.97 -4.69 12.20
N GLU A 25 -10.72 -5.38 13.05
CA GLU A 25 -10.27 -6.55 13.80
C GLU A 25 -10.65 -7.80 13.00
N ALA A 26 -9.78 -8.79 12.99
CA ALA A 26 -10.02 -10.08 12.33
C ALA A 26 -10.31 -11.20 13.33
N ASP A 27 -10.53 -12.41 12.82
CA ASP A 27 -10.78 -13.64 13.58
C ASP A 27 -9.53 -14.23 14.25
N ASP A 28 -8.35 -13.67 13.99
CA ASP A 28 -7.10 -13.95 14.70
C ASP A 28 -6.76 -12.91 15.79
N ASP A 29 -7.74 -12.08 16.18
CA ASP A 29 -7.62 -10.97 17.12
C ASP A 29 -6.63 -9.86 16.69
N GLY A 30 -6.12 -9.93 15.45
CA GLY A 30 -5.23 -8.94 14.87
C GLY A 30 -5.97 -7.71 14.34
N LEU A 31 -5.25 -6.57 14.27
CA LEU A 31 -5.75 -5.35 13.64
C LEU A 31 -5.16 -5.18 12.24
N TYR A 32 -6.01 -4.78 11.29
CA TYR A 32 -5.63 -4.64 9.89
C TYR A 32 -6.18 -3.36 9.30
N VAL A 33 -5.41 -2.73 8.41
CA VAL A 33 -5.87 -1.65 7.52
C VAL A 33 -6.53 -2.30 6.32
N LEU A 34 -7.85 -2.33 6.31
CA LEU A 34 -8.67 -2.82 5.22
C LEU A 34 -8.73 -1.81 4.08
N LYS A 35 -8.42 -2.27 2.87
CA LYS A 35 -8.59 -1.52 1.62
C LYS A 35 -9.84 -2.04 0.92
N PHE A 36 -10.85 -1.17 0.83
CA PHE A 36 -12.18 -1.53 0.31
C PHE A 36 -12.16 -1.78 -1.21
N ARG A 37 -12.65 -2.95 -1.65
CA ARG A 37 -12.83 -3.30 -3.07
C ARG A 37 -13.83 -2.39 -3.77
N GLY A 38 -14.81 -1.87 -3.05
CA GLY A 38 -15.81 -0.94 -3.55
C GLY A 38 -15.31 0.51 -3.68
N ALA A 39 -14.07 0.82 -3.30
CA ALA A 39 -13.52 2.17 -3.41
C ALA A 39 -13.39 2.62 -4.87
N GLY A 40 -13.44 3.94 -5.11
CA GLY A 40 -13.42 4.52 -6.46
C GLY A 40 -12.19 4.19 -7.30
N GLN A 41 -11.07 3.83 -6.67
CA GLN A 41 -9.85 3.36 -7.34
C GLN A 41 -10.03 1.97 -7.99
N GLY A 42 -11.00 1.19 -7.51
CA GLY A 42 -11.41 -0.09 -8.05
C GLY A 42 -10.43 -1.25 -7.79
N PRO A 43 -10.79 -2.46 -8.24
CA PRO A 43 -10.01 -3.68 -7.96
C PRO A 43 -8.58 -3.66 -8.52
N LYS A 44 -8.31 -2.88 -9.57
CA LYS A 44 -6.95 -2.77 -10.13
C LYS A 44 -5.96 -2.20 -9.13
N ALA A 45 -6.36 -1.20 -8.33
CA ALA A 45 -5.49 -0.66 -7.28
C ALA A 45 -5.19 -1.71 -6.20
N LEU A 46 -6.17 -2.53 -5.81
CA LEU A 46 -5.94 -3.63 -4.87
C LEU A 46 -5.02 -4.71 -5.45
N ILE A 47 -5.14 -5.01 -6.75
CA ILE A 47 -4.23 -5.93 -7.44
C ILE A 47 -2.81 -5.36 -7.47
N ALA A 48 -2.65 -4.05 -7.75
CA ALA A 48 -1.34 -3.39 -7.68
C ALA A 48 -0.74 -3.45 -6.27
N GLU A 49 -1.52 -3.13 -5.24
CA GLU A 49 -1.11 -3.24 -3.84
C GLU A 49 -0.61 -4.65 -3.52
N MET A 50 -1.39 -5.66 -3.87
CA MET A 50 -1.07 -7.06 -3.61
C MET A 50 0.19 -7.50 -4.37
N VAL A 51 0.26 -7.25 -5.67
CA VAL A 51 1.37 -7.72 -6.52
C VAL A 51 2.66 -7.00 -6.17
N ALA A 52 2.65 -5.66 -6.11
CA ALA A 52 3.84 -4.90 -5.79
C ALA A 52 4.29 -5.16 -4.34
N GLY A 53 3.35 -5.23 -3.40
CA GLY A 53 3.66 -5.52 -2.00
C GLY A 53 4.26 -6.91 -1.79
N GLU A 54 3.74 -7.95 -2.45
CA GLU A 54 4.32 -9.30 -2.37
C GLU A 54 5.67 -9.41 -3.10
N ILE A 55 5.90 -8.66 -4.19
CA ILE A 55 7.23 -8.54 -4.81
C ILE A 55 8.21 -7.90 -3.82
N ALA A 56 7.84 -6.78 -3.18
CA ALA A 56 8.69 -6.14 -2.17
C ALA A 56 9.01 -7.10 -1.02
N ARG A 57 8.03 -7.86 -0.52
CA ARG A 57 8.26 -8.86 0.54
C ARG A 57 9.18 -10.00 0.09
N ALA A 58 9.10 -10.43 -1.16
CA ALA A 58 10.00 -11.41 -1.74
C ALA A 58 11.43 -10.87 -1.91
N LEU A 59 11.58 -9.56 -2.11
CA LEU A 59 12.86 -8.82 -2.09
C LEU A 59 13.33 -8.45 -0.67
N GLU A 60 12.67 -8.98 0.37
CA GLU A 60 12.96 -8.70 1.78
C GLU A 60 12.82 -7.22 2.19
N LEU A 61 12.14 -6.40 1.38
CA LEU A 61 11.80 -5.03 1.73
C LEU A 61 10.72 -4.99 2.82
N PRO A 62 10.75 -3.97 3.70
CA PRO A 62 9.91 -3.96 4.88
C PRO A 62 8.48 -3.53 4.56
N VAL A 63 7.62 -4.48 4.17
CA VAL A 63 6.18 -4.26 3.97
C VAL A 63 5.41 -4.96 5.10
N PRO A 64 4.36 -4.36 5.69
CA PRO A 64 3.47 -5.06 6.59
C PRO A 64 2.94 -6.36 5.97
N GLU A 65 2.51 -7.32 6.80
CA GLU A 65 1.86 -8.52 6.26
C GLU A 65 0.64 -8.12 5.44
N ILE A 66 0.55 -8.67 4.23
CA ILE A 66 -0.60 -8.52 3.35
C ILE A 66 -1.49 -9.76 3.57
N VAL A 67 -2.80 -9.54 3.67
CA VAL A 67 -3.79 -10.60 3.83
C VAL A 67 -5.01 -10.32 2.97
N PHE A 68 -5.73 -11.37 2.65
CA PHE A 68 -7.12 -11.22 2.23
C PHE A 68 -8.03 -11.10 3.44
N ALA A 69 -9.10 -10.33 3.30
CA ALA A 69 -10.07 -10.11 4.36
C ALA A 69 -11.50 -10.23 3.81
N GLU A 70 -12.27 -11.18 4.35
CA GLU A 70 -13.70 -11.31 4.10
C GLU A 70 -14.47 -10.30 4.97
N LEU A 71 -15.26 -9.44 4.34
CA LEU A 71 -16.02 -8.37 4.99
C LEU A 71 -17.52 -8.64 4.94
N ASP A 72 -18.18 -8.72 6.10
CA ASP A 72 -19.66 -8.65 6.16
C ASP A 72 -20.12 -7.19 6.05
N SER A 73 -20.98 -6.91 5.08
CA SER A 73 -21.70 -5.64 4.91
C SER A 73 -22.36 -5.10 6.19
N LYS A 74 -22.67 -5.95 7.17
CA LYS A 74 -23.29 -5.55 8.44
C LYS A 74 -22.34 -4.81 9.37
N LEU A 75 -21.03 -4.99 9.23
CA LEU A 75 -20.02 -4.36 10.11
C LEU A 75 -20.04 -2.83 10.01
N GLY A 76 -20.48 -2.26 8.88
CA GLY A 76 -20.60 -0.82 8.69
C GLY A 76 -21.87 -0.18 9.26
N ARG A 77 -22.80 -0.94 9.85
CA ARG A 77 -24.14 -0.40 10.25
C ARG A 77 -24.08 0.73 11.29
N SER A 78 -23.03 0.76 12.11
CA SER A 78 -22.84 1.77 13.16
C SER A 78 -22.00 2.97 12.71
N GLU A 79 -21.46 2.95 11.50
CA GLU A 79 -20.69 4.08 10.96
C GLU A 79 -21.63 5.27 10.72
N PRO A 80 -21.46 6.44 11.36
CA PRO A 80 -22.36 7.57 11.15
C PRO A 80 -22.30 8.18 9.74
N ASP A 81 -21.18 8.00 9.03
CA ASP A 81 -21.00 8.56 7.70
C ASP A 81 -21.66 7.69 6.62
N PHE A 82 -22.68 8.23 5.94
CA PHE A 82 -23.44 7.52 4.91
C PHE A 82 -22.59 7.11 3.71
N GLU A 83 -21.55 7.87 3.35
CA GLU A 83 -20.66 7.53 2.24
C GLU A 83 -19.81 6.31 2.59
N ILE A 84 -19.28 6.26 3.82
CA ILE A 84 -18.49 5.13 4.32
C ILE A 84 -19.40 3.90 4.53
N GLN A 85 -20.62 4.06 5.03
CA GLN A 85 -21.60 2.96 5.09
C GLN A 85 -21.85 2.35 3.71
N ALA A 86 -22.08 3.18 2.70
CA ALA A 86 -22.30 2.74 1.33
C ALA A 86 -21.07 2.01 0.77
N LEU A 87 -19.87 2.53 1.04
CA LEU A 87 -18.61 1.91 0.66
C LEU A 87 -18.43 0.52 1.29
N ILE A 88 -18.68 0.37 2.58
CA ILE A 88 -18.61 -0.92 3.28
C ILE A 88 -19.59 -1.92 2.67
N LYS A 89 -20.83 -1.49 2.40
CA LYS A 89 -21.85 -2.34 1.78
C LYS A 89 -21.45 -2.78 0.37
N ALA A 90 -20.89 -1.87 -0.43
CA ALA A 90 -20.37 -2.18 -1.77
C ALA A 90 -19.13 -3.10 -1.74
N SER A 91 -18.46 -3.20 -0.59
CA SER A 91 -17.24 -3.98 -0.40
C SER A 91 -17.48 -5.33 0.27
N ALA A 92 -18.73 -5.81 0.38
CA ALA A 92 -19.03 -7.10 0.98
C ALA A 92 -18.29 -8.27 0.28
N GLY A 93 -17.74 -9.19 1.06
CA GLY A 93 -16.92 -10.32 0.62
C GLY A 93 -15.41 -10.01 0.63
N LEU A 94 -14.67 -10.60 -0.32
CA LEU A 94 -13.22 -10.54 -0.35
C LEU A 94 -12.66 -9.14 -0.67
N ASN A 95 -11.80 -8.65 0.23
CA ASN A 95 -11.01 -7.43 0.16
C ASN A 95 -9.52 -7.74 0.42
N LEU A 96 -8.68 -6.71 0.36
CA LEU A 96 -7.27 -6.77 0.74
C LEU A 96 -7.06 -5.98 2.03
N ALA A 97 -6.18 -6.45 2.90
CA ALA A 97 -5.78 -5.70 4.09
C ALA A 97 -4.28 -5.85 4.35
N LEU A 98 -3.74 -4.87 5.09
CA LEU A 98 -2.37 -4.89 5.57
C LEU A 98 -2.38 -4.91 7.10
N HIS A 99 -1.44 -5.61 7.73
CA HIS A 99 -1.32 -5.58 9.18
C HIS A 99 -1.18 -4.13 9.67
N TYR A 100 -2.05 -3.73 10.60
CA TYR A 100 -1.98 -2.41 11.20
C TYR A 100 -0.75 -2.35 12.10
N LEU A 101 -0.08 -1.20 12.11
CA LEU A 101 1.15 -0.98 12.88
C LEU A 101 0.88 0.03 13.99
N PRO A 102 0.46 -0.40 15.19
CA PRO A 102 0.16 0.50 16.31
C PRO A 102 1.38 1.36 16.67
N GLY A 103 1.16 2.67 16.79
CA GLY A 103 2.21 3.63 17.15
C GLY A 103 3.23 3.91 16.04
N ALA A 104 2.99 3.43 14.82
CA ALA A 104 3.77 3.87 13.67
C ALA A 104 3.56 5.36 13.41
N ILE A 105 4.62 6.03 12.95
CA ILE A 105 4.60 7.45 12.60
C ILE A 105 4.89 7.60 11.11
N ALA A 106 4.32 8.63 10.48
CA ALA A 106 4.60 8.94 9.09
C ALA A 106 6.09 9.24 8.89
N PHE A 107 6.67 8.73 7.81
CA PHE A 107 8.04 9.05 7.40
C PHE A 107 8.07 10.44 6.74
N ASP A 108 8.92 11.34 7.23
CA ASP A 108 9.14 12.65 6.64
C ASP A 108 10.27 12.60 5.60
N ALA A 109 10.12 13.33 4.49
CA ALA A 109 11.15 13.39 3.45
C ALA A 109 12.51 13.89 3.96
N LEU A 110 12.53 14.70 5.01
CA LEU A 110 13.75 15.17 5.68
C LEU A 110 14.53 14.03 6.36
N ASP A 111 13.85 12.94 6.75
CA ASP A 111 14.47 11.78 7.38
C ASP A 111 15.21 10.88 6.39
N ALA A 112 15.07 11.09 5.08
CA ALA A 112 15.73 10.29 4.03
C ALA A 112 17.24 10.15 4.24
N ARG A 113 17.90 11.21 4.74
CA ARG A 113 19.35 11.21 5.01
C ARG A 113 19.79 10.30 6.17
N THR A 114 18.83 9.80 6.95
CA THR A 114 19.10 8.92 8.09
C THR A 114 19.02 7.44 7.72
N LEU A 115 18.51 7.13 6.51
CA LEU A 115 18.39 5.77 6.03
C LEU A 115 19.74 5.21 5.58
N ASP A 116 19.86 3.90 5.69
CA ASP A 116 20.92 3.13 5.05
C ASP A 116 20.86 3.34 3.52
N PRO A 117 21.97 3.77 2.87
CA PRO A 117 22.00 3.98 1.41
C PRO A 117 21.58 2.76 0.60
N LEU A 118 21.94 1.54 1.04
CA LEU A 118 21.56 0.32 0.33
C LEU A 118 20.04 0.08 0.38
N LEU A 119 19.43 0.27 1.56
CA LEU A 119 17.97 0.18 1.69
C LEU A 119 17.27 1.23 0.83
N ALA A 120 17.75 2.48 0.85
CA ALA A 120 17.19 3.55 0.03
C ALA A 120 17.29 3.23 -1.47
N SER A 121 18.44 2.73 -1.92
CA SER A 121 18.64 2.26 -3.30
C SER A 121 17.73 1.10 -3.67
N SER A 122 17.59 0.11 -2.79
CA SER A 122 16.72 -1.06 -3.01
C SER A 122 15.26 -0.64 -3.18
N ILE A 123 14.80 0.33 -2.39
CA ILE A 123 13.43 0.89 -2.52
C ILE A 123 13.27 1.65 -3.83
N VAL A 124 14.23 2.50 -4.21
CA VAL A 124 14.20 3.25 -5.48
C VAL A 124 14.18 2.29 -6.67
N TRP A 125 15.05 1.27 -6.65
CA TRP A 125 15.10 0.24 -7.68
C TRP A 125 13.77 -0.51 -7.77
N PHE A 126 13.23 -0.95 -6.64
CA PHE A 126 11.95 -1.64 -6.56
C PHE A 126 10.81 -0.78 -7.11
N ASP A 127 10.68 0.47 -6.67
CA ASP A 127 9.63 1.37 -7.15
C ASP A 127 9.78 1.69 -8.63
N ALA A 128 11.01 1.69 -9.17
CA ALA A 128 11.23 1.77 -10.61
C ALA A 128 10.72 0.51 -11.33
N TYR A 129 11.02 -0.67 -10.79
CA TYR A 129 10.60 -1.96 -11.34
C TYR A 129 9.08 -2.13 -11.36
N VAL A 130 8.39 -1.80 -10.26
CA VAL A 130 6.92 -1.87 -10.18
C VAL A 130 6.23 -0.62 -10.72
N THR A 131 6.98 0.36 -11.21
CA THR A 131 6.47 1.63 -11.75
C THR A 131 5.58 2.41 -10.77
N ASN A 132 6.01 2.52 -9.51
CA ASN A 132 5.30 3.23 -8.47
C ASN A 132 5.44 4.76 -8.63
N VAL A 133 4.34 5.42 -8.96
CA VAL A 133 4.31 6.88 -9.20
C VAL A 133 4.11 7.71 -7.93
N ASP A 134 3.75 7.08 -6.81
CA ASP A 134 3.21 7.80 -5.65
C ASP A 134 4.17 7.87 -4.45
N ARG A 135 5.43 7.42 -4.58
CA ARG A 135 6.45 7.55 -3.52
C ARG A 135 7.29 8.82 -3.69
N THR A 136 6.67 9.97 -3.42
CA THR A 136 7.26 11.30 -3.64
C THR A 136 7.47 12.07 -2.32
N PRO A 137 8.21 13.19 -2.30
CA PRO A 137 8.35 14.00 -1.08
C PRO A 137 7.02 14.54 -0.52
N ARG A 138 5.96 14.61 -1.33
CA ARG A 138 4.63 15.07 -0.90
C ARG A 138 3.77 13.96 -0.32
N ASN A 139 3.99 12.73 -0.79
CA ASN A 139 3.33 11.54 -0.30
C ASN A 139 4.37 10.42 -0.21
N THR A 140 4.95 10.22 0.97
CA THR A 140 6.07 9.28 1.11
C THR A 140 5.59 7.84 1.14
N ASN A 141 4.33 7.59 1.51
CA ASN A 141 3.73 6.27 1.68
C ASN A 141 4.65 5.31 2.46
N MET A 142 5.33 5.84 3.48
CA MET A 142 6.22 5.10 4.36
C MET A 142 5.94 5.48 5.81
N LEU A 143 6.19 4.53 6.71
CA LEU A 143 6.06 4.71 8.14
C LEU A 143 7.38 4.34 8.83
N PHE A 144 7.65 4.95 9.99
CA PHE A 144 8.54 4.36 10.98
C PHE A 144 7.73 3.59 12.01
N TRP A 145 8.08 2.32 12.21
CA TRP A 145 7.52 1.47 13.26
C TRP A 145 8.65 0.78 14.02
N HIS A 146 8.72 1.01 15.33
CA HIS A 146 9.83 0.55 16.18
C HIS A 146 11.24 0.85 15.59
N LYS A 147 11.42 2.07 15.08
CA LYS A 147 12.66 2.55 14.42
C LYS A 147 13.04 1.83 13.12
N ARG A 148 12.11 1.06 12.53
CA ARG A 148 12.28 0.45 11.21
C ARG A 148 11.36 1.14 10.22
N LEU A 149 11.88 1.35 9.01
CA LEU A 149 11.08 1.85 7.90
C LEU A 149 10.09 0.75 7.49
N MET A 150 8.87 1.14 7.11
CA MET A 150 7.83 0.26 6.59
C MET A 150 7.22 0.90 5.34
N LEU A 151 7.19 0.18 4.23
CA LEU A 151 6.57 0.60 2.98
C LEU A 151 5.07 0.28 3.02
N ILE A 152 4.24 1.26 2.69
CA ILE A 152 2.80 1.10 2.57
C ILE A 152 2.33 1.65 1.22
N ASP A 153 1.05 1.40 0.90
CA ASP A 153 0.30 1.99 -0.21
C ASP A 153 1.01 1.90 -1.57
N HIS A 154 1.06 0.68 -2.10
CA HIS A 154 1.51 0.37 -3.46
C HIS A 154 0.38 0.39 -4.49
N GLY A 155 -0.84 0.80 -4.11
CA GLY A 155 -2.01 0.81 -5.00
C GLY A 155 -1.87 1.67 -6.26
N ALA A 156 -0.94 2.63 -6.26
CA ALA A 156 -0.57 3.45 -7.42
C ALA A 156 0.56 2.84 -8.30
N SER A 157 1.04 1.63 -7.97
CA SER A 157 2.01 0.89 -8.77
C SER A 157 1.38 0.26 -10.01
N LEU A 158 2.22 -0.28 -10.88
CA LEU A 158 1.84 -0.93 -12.13
C LEU A 158 0.93 -0.03 -13.00
N TYR A 159 1.13 1.29 -12.94
CA TYR A 159 0.16 2.28 -13.44
C TYR A 159 -0.23 2.08 -14.92
N PHE A 160 0.63 1.41 -15.71
CA PHE A 160 0.34 1.02 -17.09
C PHE A 160 -0.94 0.18 -17.24
N HIS A 161 -1.35 -0.61 -16.23
CA HIS A 161 -2.54 -1.47 -16.28
C HIS A 161 -3.88 -0.71 -16.24
N HIS A 162 -3.85 0.61 -16.00
CA HIS A 162 -5.02 1.49 -16.16
C HIS A 162 -5.23 1.90 -17.63
N THR A 163 -4.26 1.64 -18.52
CA THR A 163 -4.37 1.88 -19.96
C THR A 163 -5.13 0.73 -20.64
N ALA A 164 -6.07 1.05 -21.52
CA ALA A 164 -6.88 0.04 -22.21
C ALA A 164 -6.15 -0.65 -23.39
N THR A 165 -5.22 0.06 -24.03
CA THR A 165 -4.39 -0.45 -25.14
C THR A 165 -2.92 -0.42 -24.76
N ASP A 166 -2.13 -1.29 -25.38
CA ASP A 166 -0.65 -1.25 -25.39
C ASP A 166 0.03 -1.38 -24.01
N TYR A 167 -0.69 -1.84 -22.98
CA TYR A 167 -0.15 -2.00 -21.62
C TYR A 167 1.10 -2.89 -21.57
N MET A 168 1.20 -3.88 -22.47
CA MET A 168 2.37 -4.77 -22.62
C MET A 168 3.61 -4.07 -23.18
N GLU A 169 3.43 -3.09 -24.07
CA GLU A 169 4.55 -2.29 -24.57
C GLU A 169 4.96 -1.27 -23.51
N ARG A 170 3.98 -0.61 -22.87
CA ARG A 170 4.22 0.39 -21.83
C ARG A 170 4.91 -0.21 -20.61
N SER A 171 4.60 -1.45 -20.24
CA SER A 171 5.29 -2.15 -19.13
C SER A 171 6.78 -2.37 -19.38
N ARG A 172 7.27 -2.21 -20.62
CA ARG A 172 8.68 -2.30 -21.00
C ARG A 172 9.38 -0.95 -21.16
N THR A 173 8.63 0.15 -21.05
CA THR A 173 9.19 1.50 -21.19
C THR A 173 9.87 1.94 -19.91
N ALA A 174 10.95 2.72 -20.03
CA ALA A 174 11.65 3.26 -18.88
C ALA A 174 10.74 4.15 -18.01
N PHE A 175 10.72 3.88 -16.71
CA PHE A 175 9.89 4.59 -15.76
C PHE A 175 10.48 5.96 -15.39
N THR A 176 10.27 6.95 -16.27
CA THR A 176 10.79 8.32 -16.09
C THR A 176 10.35 9.03 -14.79
N PRO A 177 9.12 8.82 -14.26
CA PRO A 177 8.68 9.46 -13.01
C PRO A 177 9.55 9.16 -11.78
N ILE A 178 10.38 8.11 -11.80
CA ILE A 178 11.31 7.79 -10.70
C ILE A 178 12.20 8.97 -10.29
N LYS A 179 12.44 9.93 -11.19
CA LYS A 179 13.18 11.17 -10.91
C LYS A 179 12.57 12.02 -9.78
N GLN A 180 11.31 11.79 -9.42
CA GLN A 180 10.59 12.49 -8.36
C GLN A 180 10.57 11.70 -7.04
N HIS A 181 11.24 10.55 -6.98
CA HIS A 181 11.19 9.67 -5.83
C HIS A 181 11.87 10.28 -4.60
N VAL A 182 11.22 10.17 -3.43
CA VAL A 182 11.67 10.83 -2.19
C VAL A 182 13.06 10.39 -1.73
N LEU A 183 13.41 9.12 -1.94
CA LEU A 183 14.71 8.56 -1.54
C LEU A 183 15.79 8.66 -2.62
N LEU A 184 15.48 9.13 -3.84
CA LEU A 184 16.47 9.20 -4.91
C LEU A 184 17.74 10.01 -4.54
N PRO A 185 17.67 11.12 -3.78
CA PRO A 185 18.87 11.88 -3.39
C PRO A 185 19.85 11.12 -2.49
N VAL A 186 19.43 10.01 -1.87
CA VAL A 186 20.23 9.22 -0.91
C VAL A 186 20.45 7.78 -1.38
N ALA A 187 19.89 7.39 -2.53
CA ALA A 187 20.08 6.09 -3.17
C ALA A 187 21.41 6.04 -3.94
N SER A 188 22.53 6.00 -3.22
CA SER A 188 23.88 6.01 -3.82
C SER A 188 24.40 4.64 -4.27
N GLU A 189 23.73 3.56 -3.86
CA GLU A 189 24.13 2.15 -4.10
C GLU A 189 23.17 1.42 -5.06
N LEU A 190 22.78 2.07 -6.16
CA LEU A 190 21.81 1.50 -7.11
C LEU A 190 22.35 0.30 -7.90
N VAL A 191 23.68 0.21 -8.08
CA VAL A 191 24.31 -0.91 -8.79
C VAL A 191 24.36 -2.15 -7.90
N GLU A 192 24.56 -1.95 -6.60
CA GLU A 192 24.57 -3.00 -5.59
C GLU A 192 23.16 -3.55 -5.31
N ALA A 193 22.13 -2.76 -5.58
CA ALA A 193 20.72 -3.14 -5.43
C ALA A 193 20.14 -3.92 -6.63
N ASP A 194 20.80 -3.90 -7.81
CA ASP A 194 20.38 -4.61 -9.04
C ASP A 194 20.85 -6.07 -9.07
#